data_AF-A0A7X7J6M8-F1
#
_entry.id   AF-A0A7X7J6M8-F1
#
_cell.length_a   1.000
_cell.length_b   1.000
_cell.length_c   1.000
_cell.angle_alpha   90.00
_cell.angle_beta   90.00
_cell.angle_gamma   90.00
#
_symmetry.space_group_name_H-M   'P 1'
#
loop_
_entity.id
_entity.type
_entity.pdbx_description
1 polymer ?
#
loop_
_entity_poly.entity_id
_entity_poly.type
_entity_poly.pdbx_seq_one_letter_code
_entity_poly.pdbx_strand_id
1 'polypeptide(L)'
;MKKFIEKIIQGLFTVSGFVTSIAILLIVLFLFTEGMGLFKNKLVEDGYQLVVNKQNDVSSLSAEQIKDIFDGEITNWNEIGGRNQEIILFRLNDISNYFTDEELGSELEFVPEKISELIAQHPKMIGFIPQQYIDNAFKGKVLEAGKIGFSDIFLGKEWIPTATPVSFYGILPLVTGTLWVSLVAILLALPFGLAAAIYLAEMANHKMRNFLKPLIELLSGIPSVVYGFFGLIVIVPLVQNLFQLPVGETGLTGSIVLAIMALPTIITVSEDAMSNCPRSMREASLALGGSKWQTIYKIVIPYSISGITSA
;
A
#
# COMPACT_ATOMS: atom_id res chain seq x y z
N MET A 1 -22.74 -26.21 41.30
CA MET A 1 -22.02 -24.92 41.13
C MET A 1 -20.99 -24.94 39.99
N LYS A 2 -19.99 -25.83 39.96
CA LYS A 2 -18.98 -25.87 38.87
C LYS A 2 -19.56 -25.96 37.44
N LYS A 3 -20.47 -26.90 37.18
CA LYS A 3 -21.15 -27.03 35.86
C LYS A 3 -21.94 -25.80 35.41
N PHE A 4 -22.47 -25.02 36.37
CA PHE A 4 -23.21 -23.80 36.08
C PHE A 4 -22.25 -22.67 35.68
N ILE A 5 -21.12 -22.55 36.40
CA ILE A 5 -20.05 -21.61 36.10
C ILE A 5 -19.40 -21.93 34.74
N GLU A 6 -19.12 -23.21 34.45
CA GLU A 6 -18.61 -23.65 33.14
C GLU A 6 -19.54 -23.26 31.99
N LYS A 7 -20.86 -23.43 32.17
CA LYS A 7 -21.86 -23.08 31.16
C LYS A 7 -21.95 -21.55 30.93
N ILE A 8 -21.82 -20.76 31.99
CA ILE A 8 -21.73 -19.30 31.89
C ILE A 8 -20.45 -18.89 31.15
N ILE A 9 -19.30 -19.44 31.52
CA ILE A 9 -18.01 -19.14 30.89
C ILE A 9 -18.04 -19.52 29.41
N GLN A 10 -18.54 -20.71 29.07
CA GLN A 10 -18.69 -21.14 27.68
C GLN A 10 -19.64 -20.23 26.89
N GLY A 11 -20.77 -19.83 27.50
CA GLY A 11 -21.68 -18.85 26.91
C GLY A 11 -21.00 -17.50 26.65
N LEU A 12 -20.20 -17.02 27.60
CA LEU A 12 -19.49 -15.75 27.50
C LEU A 12 -18.42 -15.77 26.40
N PHE A 13 -17.66 -16.86 26.28
CA PHE A 13 -16.71 -17.04 25.17
C PHE A 13 -17.41 -17.14 23.82
N THR A 14 -18.55 -17.84 23.75
CA THR A 14 -19.32 -17.96 22.51
C THR A 14 -19.87 -16.61 22.07
N VAL A 15 -20.40 -15.82 23.00
CA VAL A 15 -20.89 -14.45 22.72
C VAL A 15 -19.73 -13.54 22.31
N SER A 16 -18.59 -13.60 23.00
CA SER A 16 -17.40 -12.82 22.64
C SER A 16 -16.89 -13.14 21.22
N GLY A 17 -16.79 -14.42 20.87
CA GLY A 17 -16.40 -14.85 19.53
C GLY A 17 -17.41 -14.42 18.46
N PHE A 18 -18.71 -14.51 18.76
CA PHE A 18 -19.78 -14.06 17.87
C PHE A 18 -19.74 -12.54 17.65
N VAL A 19 -19.61 -11.75 18.71
CA VAL A 19 -19.48 -10.28 18.63
C VAL A 19 -18.25 -9.89 17.82
N THR A 20 -17.11 -10.55 18.04
CA THR A 20 -15.87 -10.29 17.29
C THR A 20 -16.07 -10.59 15.80
N SER A 21 -16.72 -11.71 15.48
CA SER A 21 -16.98 -12.11 14.10
C SER A 21 -17.94 -11.13 13.40
N ILE A 22 -18.99 -10.68 14.08
CA ILE A 22 -19.89 -9.62 13.57
C ILE A 22 -19.13 -8.33 13.38
N ALA A 23 -18.31 -7.92 14.34
CA ALA A 23 -17.54 -6.68 14.24
C ALA A 23 -16.61 -6.72 13.02
N ILE A 24 -15.89 -7.83 12.82
CA ILE A 24 -15.05 -8.03 11.62
C ILE A 24 -15.90 -7.94 10.35
N LEU A 25 -17.05 -8.62 10.30
CA LEU A 25 -17.92 -8.59 9.12
C LEU A 25 -18.46 -7.18 8.82
N LEU A 26 -18.84 -6.42 9.84
CA LEU A 26 -19.27 -5.03 9.71
C LEU A 26 -18.14 -4.11 9.27
N ILE A 27 -16.92 -4.30 9.80
CA ILE A 27 -15.73 -3.54 9.38
C ILE A 27 -15.42 -3.84 7.91
N VAL A 28 -15.44 -5.11 7.51
CA VAL A 28 -15.23 -5.51 6.12
C VAL A 28 -16.29 -4.88 5.22
N LEU A 29 -17.58 -5.00 5.57
CA LEU A 29 -18.67 -4.41 4.80
C LEU A 29 -18.54 -2.89 4.71
N PHE A 30 -18.18 -2.22 5.80
CA PHE A 30 -17.91 -0.78 5.82
C PHE A 30 -16.76 -0.41 4.88
N LEU A 31 -15.61 -1.07 4.99
CA LEU A 31 -14.44 -0.81 4.14
C LEU A 31 -14.74 -1.02 2.65
N PHE A 32 -15.49 -2.07 2.30
CA PHE A 32 -15.91 -2.30 0.92
C PHE A 32 -16.94 -1.26 0.44
N THR A 33 -17.84 -0.82 1.32
CA THR A 33 -18.84 0.21 0.97
C THR A 33 -18.17 1.55 0.72
N GLU A 34 -17.22 1.96 1.57
CA GLU A 34 -16.39 3.16 1.38
C GLU A 34 -15.52 3.05 0.12
N GLY A 35 -14.87 1.89 -0.09
CA GLY A 35 -14.06 1.63 -1.28
C GLY A 35 -14.87 1.67 -2.57
N MET A 36 -16.12 1.18 -2.55
CA MET A 36 -17.03 1.31 -3.70
C MET A 36 -17.46 2.76 -3.97
N GLY A 37 -17.39 3.64 -2.97
CA GLY A 37 -17.62 5.08 -3.11
C GLY A 37 -16.64 5.74 -4.07
N LEU A 38 -15.40 5.23 -4.17
CA LEU A 38 -14.37 5.74 -5.08
C LEU A 38 -14.80 5.70 -6.55
N PHE A 39 -15.58 4.69 -6.96
CA PHE A 39 -16.09 4.58 -8.34
C PHE A 39 -17.18 5.61 -8.67
N LYS A 40 -17.71 6.33 -7.67
CA LYS A 40 -18.71 7.39 -7.86
C LYS A 40 -18.09 8.79 -7.87
N ASN A 41 -16.82 8.93 -7.46
CA ASN A 41 -16.14 10.21 -7.38
C ASN A 41 -15.63 10.65 -8.76
N LYS A 42 -15.56 11.97 -8.97
CA LYS A 42 -15.02 12.55 -10.20
C LYS A 42 -13.49 12.42 -10.21
N LEU A 43 -12.89 12.39 -11.41
CA LEU A 43 -11.43 12.26 -11.61
C LEU A 43 -10.63 13.42 -11.01
N VAL A 44 -11.25 14.60 -10.93
CA VAL A 44 -10.62 15.79 -10.38
C VAL A 44 -10.94 15.84 -8.90
N GLU A 45 -9.90 16.02 -8.09
CA GLU A 45 -10.01 16.19 -6.64
C GLU A 45 -11.12 17.21 -6.30
N ASP A 46 -11.92 16.93 -5.28
CA ASP A 46 -13.05 17.78 -4.85
C ASP A 46 -12.56 19.21 -4.62
N GLY A 47 -12.66 20.05 -5.65
CA GLY A 47 -12.21 21.44 -5.57
C GLY A 47 -11.45 21.99 -6.75
N TYR A 48 -11.09 21.25 -7.82
CA TYR A 48 -10.51 21.85 -9.04
C TYR A 48 -11.40 21.64 -10.28
N GLN A 49 -11.29 22.54 -11.26
CA GLN A 49 -11.87 22.34 -12.59
C GLN A 49 -10.87 22.72 -13.67
N LEU A 50 -11.01 22.03 -14.79
CA LEU A 50 -10.30 22.31 -16.03
C LEU A 50 -11.06 23.36 -16.81
N VAL A 51 -10.40 24.45 -17.15
CA VAL A 51 -11.01 25.55 -17.87
C VAL A 51 -10.19 25.91 -19.09
N VAL A 52 -10.87 26.09 -20.21
CA VAL A 52 -10.27 26.46 -21.50
C VAL A 52 -11.05 27.58 -22.15
N ASN A 53 -10.46 28.17 -23.19
CA ASN A 53 -11.16 29.13 -24.01
C ASN A 53 -12.37 28.49 -24.74
N LYS A 54 -13.44 29.25 -24.97
CA LYS A 54 -14.62 28.79 -25.72
C LYS A 54 -14.31 28.33 -27.15
N GLN A 55 -13.25 28.86 -27.76
CA GLN A 55 -12.82 28.50 -29.11
C GLN A 55 -12.02 27.18 -29.15
N ASN A 56 -11.74 26.57 -28.00
CA ASN A 56 -11.04 25.30 -27.92
C ASN A 56 -11.96 24.14 -28.35
N ASP A 57 -11.50 23.39 -29.34
CA ASP A 57 -12.25 22.31 -29.97
C ASP A 57 -12.33 21.05 -29.08
N VAL A 58 -11.43 20.89 -28.11
CA VAL A 58 -11.40 19.73 -27.21
C VAL A 58 -12.60 19.79 -26.26
N SER A 59 -13.35 18.70 -26.14
CA SER A 59 -14.56 18.60 -25.30
C SER A 59 -14.32 17.93 -23.94
N SER A 60 -13.39 16.99 -23.88
CA SER A 60 -13.13 16.13 -22.72
C SER A 60 -11.70 15.63 -22.74
N LEU A 61 -11.09 15.45 -21.57
CA LEU A 61 -9.74 14.89 -21.42
C LEU A 61 -9.78 13.66 -20.49
N SER A 62 -8.95 12.66 -20.79
CA SER A 62 -8.71 11.53 -19.88
C SER A 62 -7.81 11.93 -18.72
N ALA A 63 -7.81 11.13 -17.64
CA ALA A 63 -6.93 11.34 -16.48
C ALA A 63 -5.45 11.45 -16.87
N GLU A 64 -5.01 10.54 -17.73
CA GLU A 64 -3.64 10.43 -18.24
C GLU A 64 -3.28 11.67 -19.05
N GLN A 65 -4.12 12.08 -20.00
CA GLN A 65 -3.89 13.31 -20.78
C GLN A 65 -3.79 14.56 -19.91
N ILE A 66 -4.62 14.65 -18.86
CA ILE A 66 -4.58 15.80 -17.95
C ILE A 66 -3.25 15.85 -17.19
N LYS A 67 -2.78 14.70 -16.71
CA LYS A 67 -1.47 14.59 -16.05
C LYS A 67 -0.34 14.92 -17.02
N ASP A 68 -0.34 14.35 -18.21
CA ASP A 68 0.73 14.54 -19.19
C ASP A 68 0.83 16.01 -19.63
N ILE A 69 -0.30 16.73 -19.72
CA ILE A 69 -0.31 18.19 -19.93
C ILE A 69 0.28 18.93 -18.72
N PHE A 70 -0.06 18.50 -17.50
CA PHE A 70 0.40 19.15 -16.27
C PHE A 70 1.91 18.95 -16.03
N ASP A 71 2.41 17.76 -16.35
CA ASP A 71 3.82 17.37 -16.26
C ASP A 71 4.65 17.92 -17.44
N GLY A 72 3.98 18.45 -18.47
CA GLY A 72 4.63 19.04 -19.65
C GLY A 72 5.10 18.02 -20.68
N GLU A 73 4.62 16.77 -20.61
CA GLU A 73 4.86 15.74 -21.62
C GLU A 73 4.04 16.02 -22.89
N ILE A 74 2.79 16.46 -22.75
CA ILE A 74 1.95 16.94 -23.86
C ILE A 74 2.01 18.46 -23.91
N THR A 75 2.56 18.99 -25.01
CA THR A 75 2.75 20.44 -25.20
C THR A 75 1.91 21.02 -26.33
N ASN A 76 1.22 20.18 -27.12
CA ASN A 76 0.43 20.63 -28.26
C ASN A 76 -0.98 20.02 -28.27
N TRP A 77 -1.98 20.87 -28.53
CA TRP A 77 -3.38 20.47 -28.63
C TRP A 77 -3.65 19.43 -29.73
N ASN A 78 -2.82 19.35 -30.78
CA ASN A 78 -2.95 18.36 -31.85
C ASN A 78 -2.73 16.92 -31.37
N GLU A 79 -1.96 16.71 -30.31
CA GLU A 79 -1.69 15.37 -29.75
C GLU A 79 -2.92 14.76 -29.07
N ILE A 80 -3.89 15.59 -28.72
CA ILE A 80 -5.14 15.23 -28.02
C ILE A 80 -6.39 15.55 -28.86
N GLY A 81 -6.23 15.66 -30.18
CA GLY A 81 -7.33 15.84 -31.12
C GLY A 81 -7.84 17.27 -31.29
N GLY A 82 -7.10 18.26 -30.79
CA GLY A 82 -7.34 19.68 -31.00
C GLY A 82 -6.60 20.24 -32.22
N ARG A 83 -6.61 21.56 -32.38
CA ARG A 83 -5.84 22.25 -33.44
C ARG A 83 -4.36 22.22 -33.14
N ASN A 84 -3.51 22.33 -34.15
CA ASN A 84 -2.06 22.48 -33.98
C ASN A 84 -1.71 23.83 -33.33
N GLN A 85 -1.74 23.86 -32.01
CA GLN A 85 -1.45 25.00 -31.16
C GLN A 85 -0.75 24.53 -29.90
N GLU A 86 0.27 25.27 -29.49
CA GLU A 86 0.95 25.04 -28.22
C GLU A 86 -0.01 25.24 -27.04
N ILE A 87 0.11 24.38 -26.03
CA ILE A 87 -0.66 24.43 -24.79
C ILE A 87 0.06 25.35 -23.82
N ILE A 88 -0.66 26.36 -23.31
CA ILE A 88 -0.17 27.23 -22.25
C ILE A 88 -0.86 26.82 -20.95
N LEU A 89 -0.09 26.33 -19.99
CA LEU A 89 -0.60 25.93 -18.68
C LEU A 89 -0.76 27.16 -17.77
N PHE A 90 -1.91 27.31 -17.14
CA PHE A 90 -2.17 28.33 -16.13
C PHE A 90 -2.54 27.68 -14.79
N ARG A 91 -1.79 28.04 -13.74
CA ARG A 91 -2.11 27.68 -12.35
C ARG A 91 -2.48 28.94 -11.58
N LEU A 92 -3.30 28.80 -10.55
CA LEU A 92 -3.65 29.94 -9.69
C LEU A 92 -2.41 30.64 -9.10
N ASN A 93 -1.34 29.89 -8.80
CA ASN A 93 -0.08 30.45 -8.31
C ASN A 93 0.62 31.37 -9.31
N ASP A 94 0.30 31.25 -10.61
CA ASP A 94 0.90 32.07 -11.68
C ASP A 94 0.12 33.38 -11.90
N ILE A 95 -0.98 33.62 -11.17
CA ILE A 95 -1.87 34.76 -11.39
C ILE A 95 -1.16 36.12 -11.22
N SER A 96 -0.17 36.19 -10.33
CA SER A 96 0.64 37.38 -10.07
C SER A 96 1.56 37.76 -11.24
N ASN A 97 1.80 36.84 -12.18
CA ASN A 97 2.52 37.15 -13.42
C ASN A 97 1.66 37.93 -14.43
N TYR A 98 0.33 37.92 -14.25
CA TYR A 98 -0.62 38.51 -15.19
C TYR A 98 -1.34 39.75 -14.63
N PHE A 99 -1.54 39.81 -13.31
CA PHE A 99 -2.27 40.88 -12.64
C PHE A 99 -1.55 41.35 -11.37
N THR A 100 -1.70 42.63 -11.03
CA THR A 100 -1.13 43.19 -9.80
C THR A 100 -2.02 42.90 -8.59
N ASP A 101 -1.47 42.96 -7.38
CA ASP A 101 -2.23 42.74 -6.13
C ASP A 101 -3.42 43.71 -5.99
N GLU A 102 -3.30 44.93 -6.55
CA GLU A 102 -4.36 45.94 -6.59
C GLU A 102 -5.54 45.51 -7.47
N GLU A 103 -5.27 44.80 -8.57
CA GLU A 103 -6.28 44.30 -9.52
C GLU A 103 -6.98 43.03 -9.02
N LEU A 104 -6.36 42.31 -8.10
CA LEU A 104 -6.89 41.08 -7.50
C LEU A 104 -7.77 41.37 -6.27
N GLY A 105 -7.57 42.52 -5.63
CA GLY A 105 -8.30 42.97 -4.44
C GLY A 105 -7.70 42.44 -3.14
N SER A 106 -8.00 43.11 -2.02
CA SER A 106 -7.39 42.84 -0.70
C SER A 106 -7.65 41.44 -0.14
N GLU A 107 -8.72 40.77 -0.59
CA GLU A 107 -9.06 39.38 -0.22
C GLU A 107 -9.25 38.47 -1.45
N LEU A 108 -8.59 38.78 -2.58
CA LEU A 108 -8.74 38.02 -3.83
C LEU A 108 -10.18 38.04 -4.39
N GLU A 109 -10.95 39.07 -4.07
CA GLU A 109 -12.36 39.20 -4.46
C GLU A 109 -12.55 39.20 -5.99
N PHE A 110 -11.62 39.78 -6.73
CA PHE A 110 -11.71 39.91 -8.20
C PHE A 110 -11.04 38.76 -8.96
N VAL A 111 -10.48 37.78 -8.25
CA VAL A 111 -9.81 36.61 -8.86
C VAL A 111 -10.72 35.86 -9.85
N PRO A 112 -12.00 35.54 -9.54
CA PRO A 112 -12.87 34.83 -10.49
C PRO A 112 -13.06 35.57 -11.82
N GLU A 113 -13.26 36.89 -11.76
CA GLU A 113 -13.46 37.72 -12.95
C GLU A 113 -12.19 37.81 -13.80
N LYS A 114 -11.04 38.04 -13.15
CA LYS A 114 -9.73 38.14 -13.83
C LYS A 114 -9.32 36.83 -14.49
N ILE A 115 -9.56 35.69 -13.84
CA ILE A 115 -9.38 34.36 -14.41
C ILE A 115 -10.26 34.17 -15.66
N SER A 116 -11.54 34.53 -15.55
CA SER A 116 -12.51 34.45 -16.64
C SER A 116 -12.08 35.26 -17.86
N GLU A 117 -11.55 36.47 -17.64
CA GLU A 117 -11.02 37.33 -18.70
C GLU A 117 -9.74 36.78 -19.32
N LEU A 118 -8.78 36.33 -18.49
CA LEU A 118 -7.52 35.78 -18.95
C LEU A 118 -7.74 34.58 -19.89
N ILE A 119 -8.57 33.63 -19.47
CA ILE A 119 -8.86 32.43 -20.28
C ILE A 119 -9.62 32.80 -21.56
N ALA A 120 -10.52 33.78 -21.51
CA ALA A 120 -11.24 34.25 -22.69
C ALA A 120 -10.33 34.94 -23.72
N GLN A 121 -9.25 35.60 -23.29
CA GLN A 121 -8.28 36.27 -24.16
C GLN A 121 -7.24 35.31 -24.76
N HIS A 122 -6.92 34.21 -24.07
CA HIS A 122 -5.90 33.25 -24.51
C HIS A 122 -6.50 31.94 -25.04
N PRO A 123 -6.68 31.78 -26.37
CA PRO A 123 -7.28 30.57 -26.95
C PRO A 123 -6.46 29.29 -26.74
N LYS A 124 -5.16 29.43 -26.45
CA LYS A 124 -4.20 28.34 -26.25
C LYS A 124 -4.14 27.81 -24.81
N MET A 125 -4.76 28.51 -23.87
CA MET A 125 -4.55 28.31 -22.45
C MET A 125 -5.47 27.22 -21.87
N ILE A 126 -4.90 26.40 -20.99
CA ILE A 126 -5.63 25.50 -20.09
C ILE A 126 -5.35 25.91 -18.65
N GLY A 127 -6.41 26.21 -17.91
CA GLY A 127 -6.34 26.57 -16.50
C GLY A 127 -6.72 25.40 -15.60
N PHE A 128 -5.91 25.21 -14.55
CA PHE A 128 -6.19 24.31 -13.44
C PHE A 128 -6.57 25.14 -12.22
N ILE A 129 -7.87 25.30 -12.00
CA ILE A 129 -8.37 26.36 -11.10
C ILE A 129 -9.29 25.76 -10.04
N PRO A 130 -9.15 26.17 -8.78
CA PRO A 130 -10.07 25.74 -7.76
C PRO A 130 -11.51 26.14 -8.10
N GLN A 131 -12.46 25.23 -7.95
CA GLN A 131 -13.88 25.41 -8.26
C GLN A 131 -14.49 26.63 -7.55
N GLN A 132 -13.98 26.99 -6.36
CA GLN A 132 -14.43 28.17 -5.61
C GLN A 132 -14.22 29.50 -6.37
N TYR A 133 -13.30 29.53 -7.35
CA TYR A 133 -13.01 30.71 -8.17
C TYR A 133 -13.68 30.66 -9.56
N ILE A 134 -14.55 29.68 -9.81
CA ILE A 134 -15.31 29.57 -11.07
C ILE A 134 -16.78 29.84 -10.76
N ASP A 135 -17.27 30.98 -11.23
CA ASP A 135 -18.65 31.41 -11.06
C ASP A 135 -19.52 31.04 -12.28
N ASN A 136 -20.83 31.25 -12.15
CA ASN A 136 -21.78 31.03 -13.26
C ASN A 136 -21.59 32.03 -14.42
N ALA A 137 -20.84 33.11 -14.21
CA ALA A 137 -20.55 34.13 -15.21
C ALA A 137 -19.26 33.85 -16.00
N PHE A 138 -18.65 32.67 -15.80
CA PHE A 138 -17.42 32.27 -16.48
C PHE A 138 -17.53 32.36 -18.01
N LYS A 139 -16.67 33.17 -18.62
CA LYS A 139 -16.67 33.48 -20.05
C LYS A 139 -16.02 32.38 -20.89
N GLY A 140 -15.28 31.45 -20.28
CA GLY A 140 -14.64 30.30 -20.94
C GLY A 140 -15.55 29.07 -21.06
N LYS A 141 -14.92 27.92 -21.27
CA LYS A 141 -15.53 26.59 -21.33
C LYS A 141 -14.90 25.72 -20.24
N VAL A 142 -15.71 25.13 -19.37
CA VAL A 142 -15.24 24.11 -18.42
C VAL A 142 -15.15 22.79 -19.17
N LEU A 143 -14.00 22.12 -19.10
CA LEU A 143 -13.84 20.76 -19.62
C LEU A 143 -14.29 19.77 -18.57
N GLU A 144 -15.16 18.83 -18.96
CA GLU A 144 -15.43 17.68 -18.12
C GLU A 144 -14.22 16.75 -18.19
N ALA A 145 -13.54 16.57 -17.05
CA ALA A 145 -12.69 15.42 -16.85
C ALA A 145 -13.58 14.16 -16.90
N GLY A 146 -13.09 13.09 -17.52
CA GLY A 146 -13.80 11.81 -17.54
C GLY A 146 -14.17 11.28 -16.14
N LYS A 147 -14.82 10.12 -16.10
CA LYS A 147 -14.97 9.37 -14.84
C LYS A 147 -13.85 8.34 -14.75
N ILE A 148 -13.42 8.01 -13.53
CA ILE A 148 -12.49 6.90 -13.31
C ILE A 148 -13.17 5.63 -13.81
N GLY A 149 -12.60 5.00 -14.83
CA GLY A 149 -13.07 3.73 -15.35
C GLY A 149 -12.73 2.59 -14.41
N PHE A 150 -13.49 1.49 -14.50
CA PHE A 150 -13.14 0.25 -13.81
C PHE A 150 -11.75 -0.27 -14.23
N SER A 151 -11.39 -0.11 -15.51
CA SER A 151 -10.05 -0.41 -16.03
C SER A 151 -8.95 0.39 -15.34
N ASP A 152 -9.20 1.66 -15.04
CA ASP A 152 -8.19 2.57 -14.51
C ASP A 152 -7.85 2.22 -13.05
N ILE A 153 -8.79 1.59 -12.35
CA ILE A 153 -8.58 1.11 -10.98
C ILE A 153 -7.90 -0.25 -10.97
N PHE A 154 -8.37 -1.22 -11.76
CA PHE A 154 -7.84 -2.60 -11.71
C PHE A 154 -6.59 -2.82 -12.56
N LEU A 155 -6.42 -2.07 -13.64
CA LEU A 155 -5.27 -2.14 -14.55
C LEU A 155 -4.39 -0.87 -14.48
N GLY A 156 -4.78 0.12 -13.68
CA GLY A 156 -3.98 1.30 -13.44
C GLY A 156 -2.61 0.96 -12.86
N LYS A 157 -1.58 1.58 -13.43
CA LYS A 157 -0.17 1.34 -13.07
C LYS A 157 0.37 2.35 -12.05
N GLU A 158 -0.47 3.28 -11.61
CA GLU A 158 -0.07 4.35 -10.70
C GLU A 158 -1.07 4.47 -9.56
N TRP A 159 -0.53 4.67 -8.36
CA TRP A 159 -1.30 4.95 -7.15
C TRP A 159 -0.82 6.28 -6.57
N ILE A 160 -1.51 7.36 -6.94
CA ILE A 160 -1.20 8.72 -6.51
C ILE A 160 -2.52 9.41 -6.12
N PRO A 161 -3.08 9.07 -4.95
CA PRO A 161 -4.40 9.56 -4.54
C PRO A 161 -4.41 11.05 -4.17
N THR A 162 -3.23 11.63 -3.88
CA THR A 162 -3.05 13.03 -3.48
C THR A 162 -2.46 13.90 -4.60
N ALA A 163 -2.43 13.39 -5.84
CA ALA A 163 -1.97 14.19 -6.97
C ALA A 163 -3.01 15.28 -7.28
N THR A 164 -2.56 16.52 -7.26
CA THR A 164 -3.27 17.65 -7.86
C THR A 164 -2.75 17.81 -9.28
N PRO A 165 -3.60 17.92 -10.31
CA PRO A 165 -5.05 18.14 -10.28
C PRO A 165 -5.93 16.88 -10.43
N VAL A 166 -5.33 15.72 -10.73
CA VAL A 166 -6.05 14.45 -10.98
C VAL A 166 -5.46 13.34 -10.14
N SER A 167 -6.32 12.60 -9.45
CA SER A 167 -5.92 11.50 -8.60
C SER A 167 -5.95 10.16 -9.36
N PHE A 168 -4.93 9.32 -9.09
CA PHE A 168 -4.77 8.00 -9.68
C PHE A 168 -4.95 6.91 -8.62
N TYR A 169 -5.82 5.93 -8.91
CA TYR A 169 -6.20 4.86 -7.98
C TYR A 169 -5.91 3.45 -8.51
N GLY A 170 -4.78 3.26 -9.18
CA GLY A 170 -4.36 1.96 -9.71
C GLY A 170 -3.98 0.96 -8.62
N ILE A 171 -4.66 -0.20 -8.60
CA ILE A 171 -4.45 -1.26 -7.60
C ILE A 171 -3.21 -2.11 -7.92
N LEU A 172 -2.79 -2.19 -9.20
CA LEU A 172 -1.70 -3.09 -9.61
C LEU A 172 -0.41 -2.85 -8.82
N PRO A 173 0.13 -1.62 -8.67
CA PRO A 173 1.35 -1.38 -7.92
C PRO A 173 1.25 -1.82 -6.45
N LEU A 174 0.08 -1.68 -5.84
CA LEU A 174 -0.14 -2.10 -4.44
C LEU A 174 -0.07 -3.62 -4.31
N VAL A 175 -0.75 -4.34 -5.22
CA VAL A 175 -0.75 -5.81 -5.23
C VAL A 175 0.62 -6.34 -5.60
N THR A 176 1.22 -5.86 -6.69
CA THR A 176 2.54 -6.33 -7.14
C THR A 176 3.63 -5.97 -6.15
N GLY A 177 3.58 -4.78 -5.55
CA GLY A 177 4.50 -4.35 -4.50
C GLY A 177 4.41 -5.24 -3.27
N THR A 178 3.18 -5.53 -2.81
CA THR A 178 2.95 -6.45 -1.68
C THR A 178 3.48 -7.85 -1.99
N LEU A 179 3.11 -8.42 -3.14
CA LEU A 179 3.56 -9.76 -3.54
C LEU A 179 5.08 -9.84 -3.65
N TRP A 180 5.71 -8.82 -4.24
CA TRP A 180 7.17 -8.75 -4.38
C TRP A 180 7.86 -8.71 -3.01
N VAL A 181 7.43 -7.80 -2.13
CA VAL A 181 8.00 -7.64 -0.79
C VAL A 181 7.81 -8.90 0.04
N SER A 182 6.61 -9.48 0.03
CA SER A 182 6.32 -10.72 0.75
C SER A 182 7.14 -11.90 0.23
N LEU A 183 7.27 -12.05 -1.08
CA LEU A 183 8.05 -13.14 -1.68
C LEU A 183 9.52 -13.06 -1.26
N VAL A 184 10.14 -11.88 -1.40
CA VAL A 184 11.54 -11.69 -1.01
C VAL A 184 11.71 -11.86 0.49
N ALA A 185 10.77 -11.37 1.30
CA ALA A 185 10.81 -11.57 2.75
C ALA A 185 10.77 -13.05 3.14
N ILE A 186 9.91 -13.86 2.50
CA ILE A 186 9.85 -15.32 2.72
C ILE A 186 11.16 -15.97 2.28
N LEU A 187 11.69 -15.63 1.10
CA LEU A 187 12.95 -16.18 0.62
C LEU A 187 14.12 -15.91 1.57
N LEU A 188 14.10 -14.76 2.26
CA LEU A 188 15.09 -14.43 3.29
C LEU A 188 14.78 -15.15 4.61
N ALA A 189 13.56 -15.05 5.14
CA ALA A 189 13.22 -15.52 6.47
C ALA A 189 13.12 -17.04 6.58
N LEU A 190 12.55 -17.71 5.57
CA LEU A 190 12.28 -19.14 5.60
C LEU A 190 13.54 -20.01 5.81
N PRO A 191 14.66 -19.83 5.08
CA PRO A 191 15.84 -20.68 5.28
C PRO A 191 16.45 -20.52 6.68
N PHE A 192 16.57 -19.28 7.18
CA PHE A 192 17.12 -19.03 8.51
C PHE A 192 16.16 -19.48 9.61
N GLY A 193 14.86 -19.22 9.43
CA GLY A 193 13.82 -19.59 10.38
C GLY A 193 13.67 -21.10 10.52
N LEU A 194 13.63 -21.82 9.39
CA LEU A 194 13.54 -23.27 9.37
C LEU A 194 14.83 -23.92 9.92
N ALA A 195 16.01 -23.39 9.59
CA ALA A 195 17.26 -23.88 10.14
C ALA A 195 17.32 -23.72 11.68
N ALA A 196 16.91 -22.57 12.20
CA ALA A 196 16.82 -22.33 13.63
C ALA A 196 15.77 -23.23 14.30
N ALA A 197 14.62 -23.43 13.66
CA ALA A 197 13.58 -24.33 14.15
C ALA A 197 14.06 -25.79 14.23
N ILE A 198 14.74 -26.29 13.18
CA ILE A 198 15.31 -27.65 13.15
C ILE A 198 16.34 -27.81 14.27
N TYR A 199 17.22 -26.82 14.42
CA TYR A 199 18.21 -26.83 15.49
C TYR A 199 17.54 -26.89 16.86
N LEU A 200 16.54 -26.05 17.12
CA LEU A 200 15.85 -26.00 18.42
C LEU A 200 15.06 -27.29 18.72
N ALA A 201 14.41 -27.88 17.70
CA ALA A 201 13.61 -29.08 17.87
C ALA A 201 14.46 -30.33 18.09
N GLU A 202 15.56 -30.49 17.34
CA GLU A 202 16.22 -31.80 17.20
C GLU A 202 17.68 -31.83 17.67
N MET A 203 18.35 -30.67 17.78
CA MET A 203 19.79 -30.60 18.07
C MET A 203 20.12 -29.88 19.38
N ALA A 204 19.32 -28.88 19.76
CA ALA A 204 19.55 -28.06 20.93
C ALA A 204 19.41 -28.87 22.21
N ASN A 205 20.36 -28.68 23.13
CA ASN A 205 20.24 -29.23 24.48
C ASN A 205 19.18 -28.46 25.29
N HIS A 206 18.71 -29.04 26.39
CA HIS A 206 17.66 -28.44 27.23
C HIS A 206 17.98 -27.01 27.69
N LYS A 207 19.24 -26.71 28.02
CA LYS A 207 19.64 -25.36 28.46
C LYS A 207 19.49 -24.34 27.35
N MET A 208 19.96 -24.68 26.14
CA MET A 208 19.90 -23.81 24.98
C MET A 208 18.45 -23.57 24.55
N ARG A 209 17.63 -24.64 24.49
CA ARG A 209 16.20 -24.53 24.15
C ARG A 209 15.45 -23.64 25.14
N ASN A 210 15.66 -23.84 26.45
CA ASN A 210 15.00 -23.06 27.50
C ASN A 210 15.45 -21.58 27.54
N PHE A 211 16.56 -21.23 26.87
CA PHE A 211 17.01 -19.85 26.75
C PHE A 211 16.55 -19.20 25.45
N LEU A 212 16.78 -19.87 24.30
CA LEU A 212 16.49 -19.30 22.98
C LEU A 212 14.99 -19.22 22.69
N LYS A 213 14.19 -20.23 23.06
CA LYS A 213 12.75 -20.24 22.72
C LYS A 213 12.01 -19.04 23.36
N PRO A 214 12.17 -18.74 24.67
CA PRO A 214 11.56 -17.53 25.25
C PRO A 214 12.05 -16.22 24.62
N LEU A 215 13.32 -16.15 24.22
CA LEU A 215 13.84 -14.96 23.52
C LEU A 215 13.18 -14.75 22.17
N ILE A 216 12.99 -15.82 21.39
CA ILE A 216 12.32 -15.77 20.09
C ILE A 216 10.84 -15.41 20.26
N GLU A 217 10.16 -15.98 21.25
CA GLU A 217 8.78 -15.63 21.58
C GLU A 217 8.67 -14.16 22.00
N LEU A 218 9.65 -13.63 22.74
CA LEU A 218 9.69 -12.21 23.12
C LEU A 218 9.82 -11.29 21.88
N LEU A 219 10.59 -11.69 20.87
CA LEU A 219 10.68 -10.95 19.60
C LEU A 219 9.34 -10.88 18.87
N SER A 220 8.49 -11.90 19.01
CA SER A 220 7.12 -11.90 18.45
C SER A 220 6.20 -10.91 19.17
N GLY A 221 6.53 -10.53 20.41
CA GLY A 221 5.79 -9.54 21.20
C GLY A 221 6.11 -8.09 20.87
N ILE A 222 7.10 -7.82 20.01
CA ILE A 222 7.48 -6.46 19.62
C ILE A 222 6.38 -5.89 18.69
N PRO A 223 5.82 -4.70 18.98
CA PRO A 223 4.82 -4.09 18.11
C PRO A 223 5.35 -3.79 16.70
N SER A 224 4.51 -3.97 15.67
CA SER A 224 4.89 -3.74 14.28
C SER A 224 5.38 -2.32 13.99
N VAL A 225 4.83 -1.31 14.68
CA VAL A 225 5.26 0.10 14.56
C VAL A 225 6.73 0.27 14.97
N VAL A 226 7.20 -0.49 15.96
CA VAL A 226 8.61 -0.46 16.41
C VAL A 226 9.52 -1.01 15.31
N TYR A 227 9.12 -2.12 14.66
CA TYR A 227 9.85 -2.65 13.51
C TYR A 227 9.88 -1.68 12.33
N GLY A 228 8.77 -1.00 12.04
CA GLY A 228 8.70 0.03 11.00
C GLY A 228 9.64 1.21 11.27
N PHE A 229 9.64 1.72 12.50
CA PHE A 229 10.51 2.81 12.92
C PHE A 229 11.99 2.40 12.91
N PHE A 230 12.32 1.21 13.43
CA PHE A 230 13.67 0.66 13.34
C PHE A 230 14.12 0.47 11.89
N GLY A 231 13.21 -0.02 11.04
CA GLY A 231 13.42 -0.15 9.60
C GLY A 231 13.81 1.18 8.97
N LEU A 232 13.07 2.25 9.28
CA LEU A 232 13.31 3.58 8.73
C LEU A 232 14.60 4.23 9.24
N ILE A 233 14.95 4.06 10.52
CA ILE A 233 16.14 4.72 11.09
C ILE A 233 17.42 3.94 10.85
N VAL A 234 17.34 2.60 10.80
CA VAL A 234 18.53 1.74 10.77
C VAL A 234 18.67 1.04 9.42
N ILE A 235 17.62 0.36 8.95
CA ILE A 235 17.72 -0.49 7.76
C ILE A 235 17.73 0.35 6.48
N VAL A 236 16.90 1.39 6.38
CA VAL A 236 16.86 2.31 5.22
C VAL A 236 18.25 2.93 4.96
N PRO A 237 18.90 3.61 5.93
CA PRO A 237 20.24 4.17 5.69
C PRO A 237 21.30 3.10 5.43
N LEU A 238 21.19 1.93 6.05
CA LEU A 238 22.14 0.83 5.83
C LEU A 238 22.07 0.35 4.38
N VAL A 239 20.87 0.07 3.86
CA VAL A 239 20.67 -0.38 2.48
C VAL A 239 21.09 0.72 1.50
N GLN A 240 20.72 1.97 1.79
CA GLN A 240 21.09 3.12 0.96
C GLN A 240 22.61 3.23 0.79
N ASN A 241 23.35 3.18 1.91
CA ASN A 241 24.81 3.30 1.88
C ASN A 241 25.50 2.06 1.30
N LEU A 242 24.99 0.86 1.57
CA LEU A 242 25.57 -0.39 1.09
C LEU A 242 25.48 -0.52 -0.44
N PHE A 243 24.34 -0.13 -1.02
CA PHE A 243 24.08 -0.23 -2.46
C PHE A 243 24.25 1.10 -3.20
N GLN A 244 24.66 2.17 -2.52
CA GLN A 244 24.86 3.51 -3.08
C GLN A 244 23.61 4.03 -3.82
N LEU A 245 22.44 3.85 -3.20
CA LEU A 245 21.15 4.21 -3.78
C LEU A 245 20.82 5.68 -3.49
N PRO A 246 20.07 6.36 -4.40
CA PRO A 246 19.59 7.72 -4.15
C PRO A 246 18.63 7.78 -2.95
N VAL A 247 17.82 6.74 -2.77
CA VAL A 247 16.85 6.59 -1.67
C VAL A 247 16.94 5.17 -1.10
N GLY A 248 16.78 5.02 0.21
CA GLY A 248 16.86 3.73 0.91
C GLY A 248 15.49 3.05 1.08
N GLU A 249 14.39 3.76 0.84
CA GLU A 249 13.01 3.32 0.93
C GLU A 249 12.61 2.43 -0.26
N THR A 250 13.30 1.30 -0.38
CA THR A 250 13.10 0.37 -1.49
C THR A 250 12.28 -0.86 -1.07
N GLY A 251 11.73 -1.56 -2.05
CA GLY A 251 11.07 -2.86 -1.83
C GLY A 251 11.99 -3.87 -1.14
N LEU A 252 13.30 -3.85 -1.41
CA LEU A 252 14.28 -4.71 -0.72
C LEU A 252 14.36 -4.39 0.77
N THR A 253 14.46 -3.11 1.13
CA THR A 253 14.48 -2.65 2.52
C THR A 253 13.21 -3.09 3.26
N GLY A 254 12.04 -2.89 2.64
CA GLY A 254 10.77 -3.37 3.18
C GLY A 254 10.75 -4.90 3.36
N SER A 255 11.33 -5.64 2.42
CA SER A 255 11.44 -7.10 2.48
C SER A 255 12.33 -7.58 3.63
N ILE A 256 13.45 -6.89 3.89
CA ILE A 256 14.35 -7.21 5.00
C ILE A 256 13.66 -6.99 6.34
N VAL A 257 12.98 -5.84 6.51
CA VAL A 257 12.24 -5.54 7.75
C VAL A 257 11.13 -6.57 7.97
N LEU A 258 10.37 -6.89 6.91
CA LEU A 258 9.32 -7.90 6.98
C LEU A 258 9.90 -9.29 7.29
N ALA A 259 11.04 -9.66 6.73
CA ALA A 259 11.72 -10.92 7.03
C ALA A 259 12.11 -11.03 8.52
N ILE A 260 12.67 -9.96 9.09
CA ILE A 260 13.01 -9.89 10.53
C ILE A 260 11.75 -10.07 11.38
N MET A 261 10.65 -9.44 11.00
CA MET A 261 9.37 -9.55 11.71
C MET A 261 8.75 -10.95 11.59
N ALA A 262 8.89 -11.62 10.45
CA ALA A 262 8.34 -12.95 10.20
C ALA A 262 9.16 -14.09 10.83
N LEU A 263 10.47 -13.88 11.05
CA LEU A 263 11.38 -14.90 11.59
C LEU A 263 10.89 -15.56 12.88
N PRO A 264 10.48 -14.81 13.93
CA PRO A 264 10.01 -15.43 15.18
C PRO A 264 8.81 -16.36 14.98
N THR A 265 7.86 -15.99 14.12
CA THR A 265 6.69 -16.80 13.80
C THR A 265 7.11 -18.08 13.08
N ILE A 266 7.94 -17.97 12.03
CA ILE A 266 8.43 -19.13 11.27
C ILE A 266 9.16 -20.11 12.19
N ILE A 267 10.05 -19.60 13.05
CA ILE A 267 10.82 -20.43 13.98
C ILE A 267 9.91 -21.13 14.97
N THR A 268 9.01 -20.38 15.60
CA THR A 268 8.18 -20.88 16.71
C THR A 268 7.21 -21.94 16.22
N VAL A 269 6.46 -21.65 15.15
CA VAL A 269 5.45 -22.57 14.60
C VAL A 269 6.10 -23.83 14.01
N SER A 270 7.22 -23.68 13.29
CA SER A 270 7.94 -24.82 12.73
C SER A 270 8.57 -25.69 13.82
N GLU A 271 9.16 -25.10 14.87
CA GLU A 271 9.75 -25.83 16.00
C GLU A 271 8.67 -26.58 16.78
N ASP A 272 7.52 -25.96 17.06
CA ASP A 272 6.40 -26.61 17.74
C ASP A 272 5.90 -27.81 16.92
N ALA A 273 5.76 -27.64 15.61
CA ALA A 273 5.35 -28.72 14.70
C ALA A 273 6.35 -29.90 14.72
N MET A 274 7.66 -29.63 14.73
CA MET A 274 8.71 -30.66 14.81
C MET A 274 8.76 -31.32 16.18
N SER A 275 8.72 -30.54 17.25
CA SER A 275 8.70 -31.02 18.63
C SER A 275 7.49 -31.90 18.93
N ASN A 276 6.37 -31.71 18.23
CA ASN A 276 5.16 -32.54 18.34
C ASN A 276 5.25 -33.90 17.60
N CYS A 277 6.31 -34.17 16.84
CA CYS A 277 6.53 -35.52 16.30
C CYS A 277 6.64 -36.53 17.46
N PRO A 278 6.03 -37.73 17.39
CA PRO A 278 6.16 -38.74 18.43
C PRO A 278 7.61 -39.21 18.61
N ARG A 279 8.04 -39.42 19.87
CA ARG A 279 9.37 -39.97 20.17
C ARG A 279 9.56 -41.36 19.58
N SER A 280 8.51 -42.18 19.58
CA SER A 280 8.54 -43.54 19.01
C SER A 280 8.92 -43.55 17.52
N MET A 281 8.52 -42.55 16.74
CA MET A 281 8.90 -42.44 15.32
C MET A 281 10.40 -42.15 15.16
N ARG A 282 10.97 -41.32 16.04
CA ARG A 282 12.41 -41.04 16.05
C ARG A 282 13.21 -42.26 16.46
N GLU A 283 12.79 -42.92 17.54
CA GLU A 283 13.44 -44.13 18.07
C GLU A 283 13.38 -45.29 17.08
N ALA A 284 12.25 -45.49 16.39
CA ALA A 284 12.11 -46.51 15.35
C ALA A 284 13.10 -46.29 14.19
N SER A 285 13.26 -45.05 13.72
CA SER A 285 14.24 -44.72 12.68
C SER A 285 15.67 -45.02 13.11
N LEU A 286 16.03 -44.65 14.34
CA LEU A 286 17.35 -44.93 14.91
C LEU A 286 17.59 -46.44 15.10
N ALA A 287 16.57 -47.19 15.54
CA ALA A 287 16.64 -48.64 15.73
C ALA A 287 16.84 -49.41 14.42
N LEU A 288 16.33 -48.88 13.31
CA LEU A 288 16.58 -49.39 11.95
C LEU A 288 17.97 -49.02 11.39
N GLY A 289 18.84 -48.40 12.21
CA GLY A 289 20.18 -47.98 11.82
C GLY A 289 20.24 -46.61 11.14
N GLY A 290 19.17 -45.81 11.19
CA GLY A 290 19.15 -44.45 10.67
C GLY A 290 20.03 -43.51 11.49
N SER A 291 20.73 -42.58 10.83
CA SER A 291 21.45 -41.50 11.51
C SER A 291 20.49 -40.41 12.01
N LYS A 292 20.93 -39.58 12.96
CA LYS A 292 20.14 -38.42 13.44
C LYS A 292 19.67 -37.52 12.28
N TRP A 293 20.55 -37.22 11.33
CA TRP A 293 20.19 -36.41 10.16
C TRP A 293 19.16 -37.10 9.26
N GLN A 294 19.29 -38.41 9.06
CA GLN A 294 18.31 -39.18 8.30
C GLN A 294 16.94 -39.20 8.99
N THR A 295 16.91 -39.33 10.32
CA THR A 295 15.67 -39.25 11.10
C THR A 295 15.02 -37.86 10.98
N ILE A 296 15.79 -36.79 11.09
CA ILE A 296 15.27 -35.41 10.93
C ILE A 296 14.69 -35.23 9.53
N TYR A 297 15.48 -35.53 8.49
CA TYR A 297 15.11 -35.26 7.11
C TYR A 297 14.00 -36.18 6.57
N LYS A 298 14.00 -37.47 6.95
CA LYS A 298 13.05 -38.47 6.39
C LYS A 298 11.82 -38.71 7.26
N ILE A 299 11.85 -38.36 8.55
CA ILE A 299 10.76 -38.67 9.48
C ILE A 299 10.18 -37.39 10.08
N VAL A 300 11.01 -36.56 10.72
CA VAL A 300 10.53 -35.38 11.45
C VAL A 300 10.00 -34.31 10.51
N ILE A 301 10.79 -33.88 9.51
CA ILE A 301 10.35 -32.85 8.56
C ILE A 301 9.08 -33.29 7.79
N PRO A 302 8.98 -34.51 7.23
CA PRO A 302 7.76 -34.95 6.56
C PRO A 302 6.54 -35.04 7.48
N TYR A 303 6.72 -35.48 8.73
CA TYR A 303 5.64 -35.51 9.72
C TYR A 303 5.13 -34.10 10.03
N SER A 304 6.04 -33.14 10.13
CA SER A 304 5.75 -31.77 10.57
C SER A 304 5.44 -30.81 9.42
N ILE A 305 5.33 -31.32 8.18
CA ILE A 305 5.19 -30.48 6.99
C ILE A 305 3.98 -29.56 7.05
N SER A 306 2.85 -30.03 7.60
CA SER A 306 1.65 -29.21 7.75
C SER A 306 1.94 -27.97 8.59
N GLY A 307 2.67 -28.12 9.70
CA GLY A 307 3.02 -26.99 10.56
C GLY A 307 4.07 -26.08 9.93
N ILE A 308 5.07 -26.65 9.24
CA ILE A 308 6.09 -25.87 8.51
C ILE A 308 5.45 -25.04 7.38
N THR A 309 4.45 -25.59 6.67
CA THR A 309 3.75 -24.88 5.59
C THR A 309 2.72 -23.87 6.10
N SER A 310 2.24 -24.03 7.33
CA SER A 310 1.35 -23.04 7.96
C SER A 310 2.10 -21.84 8.52
N ALA A 311 3.40 -22.00 8.80
CA ALA A 311 4.30 -20.97 9.31
C ALA A 311 4.74 -20.03 8.18
#